data_AF-A0A7J8B7V3-F1
#
_entry.id   AF-A0A7J8B7V3-F1
#
_cell.length_a   1.000
_cell.length_b   1.000
_cell.length_c   1.000
_cell.angle_alpha   90.00
_cell.angle_beta   90.00
_cell.angle_gamma   90.00
#
_symmetry.space_group_name_H-M   'P 1'
#
loop_
_entity.id
_entity.type
_entity.pdbx_description
1 polymer ?
#
loop_
_entity_poly.entity_id
_entity_poly.type
_entity_poly.pdbx_seq_one_letter_code
_entity_poly.pdbx_strand_id
1 'polypeptide(L)'
;MGSGGARGPTMRKGLSLSGAALLLLLLPAATAQQSPGAACSQNTNRTCQECLRNVSCLWCNVNKTCVDYPVAKLLPPASLCPLSSARWGVCWGLFKEENPYARFENN
;
A
#
# COMPACT_ATOMS: atom_id res chain seq x y z
N MET A 1 -50.86 -17.54 -66.33
CA MET A 1 -50.42 -16.12 -66.29
C MET A 1 -50.21 -15.71 -64.84
N GLY A 2 -49.02 -15.16 -64.52
CA GLY A 2 -48.64 -14.44 -63.28
C GLY A 2 -48.57 -15.28 -62.00
N SER A 3 -47.73 -15.04 -61.00
CA SER A 3 -46.67 -14.05 -60.77
C SER A 3 -45.91 -14.48 -59.50
N GLY A 4 -44.61 -14.17 -59.42
CA GLY A 4 -44.02 -13.68 -58.17
C GLY A 4 -43.08 -14.61 -57.39
N GLY A 5 -41.84 -14.12 -57.20
CA GLY A 5 -41.09 -14.36 -55.96
C GLY A 5 -39.74 -15.05 -56.10
N ALA A 6 -38.74 -14.40 -56.72
CA ALA A 6 -37.35 -14.85 -56.63
C ALA A 6 -36.81 -14.67 -55.19
N ARG A 7 -36.60 -15.78 -54.46
CA ARG A 7 -35.85 -15.79 -53.19
C ARG A 7 -34.40 -16.18 -53.51
N GLY A 8 -33.51 -15.20 -53.49
CA GLY A 8 -32.07 -15.45 -53.56
C GLY A 8 -31.57 -16.13 -52.28
N PRO A 9 -30.67 -17.12 -52.36
CA PRO A 9 -30.00 -17.66 -51.18
C PRO A 9 -28.98 -16.65 -50.65
N THR A 10 -29.10 -16.35 -49.38
CA THR A 10 -28.17 -15.56 -48.57
C THR A 10 -26.74 -16.09 -48.68
N MET A 11 -25.82 -15.17 -48.99
CA MET A 11 -24.37 -15.36 -49.00
C MET A 11 -23.89 -16.03 -47.70
N ARG A 12 -23.23 -17.18 -47.85
CA ARG A 12 -22.29 -17.71 -46.87
C ARG A 12 -21.12 -16.72 -46.78
N LYS A 13 -20.93 -16.08 -45.64
CA LYS A 13 -19.72 -15.31 -45.36
C LYS A 13 -19.09 -15.83 -44.07
N GLY A 14 -17.83 -16.22 -44.20
CA GLY A 14 -17.12 -17.09 -43.29
C GLY A 14 -16.98 -16.53 -41.87
N LEU A 15 -16.81 -17.49 -40.97
CA LEU A 15 -16.25 -17.36 -39.65
C LEU A 15 -14.94 -16.55 -39.71
N SER A 16 -14.92 -15.36 -39.11
CA SER A 16 -13.68 -14.74 -38.64
C SER A 16 -13.76 -14.63 -37.13
N LEU A 17 -13.12 -15.58 -36.47
CA LEU A 17 -12.68 -15.48 -35.08
C LEU A 17 -11.82 -14.22 -34.89
N SER A 18 -11.73 -13.81 -33.63
CA SER A 18 -10.73 -12.90 -33.05
C SER A 18 -10.95 -11.40 -33.20
N GLY A 19 -11.10 -10.74 -32.05
CA GLY A 19 -10.69 -9.34 -31.96
C GLY A 19 -11.15 -8.58 -30.74
N ALA A 20 -12.33 -8.86 -30.18
CA ALA A 20 -12.95 -7.91 -29.24
C ALA A 20 -12.96 -8.34 -27.76
N ALA A 21 -12.64 -9.59 -27.42
CA ALA A 21 -12.84 -10.10 -26.05
C ALA A 21 -11.58 -10.13 -25.16
N LEU A 22 -10.38 -9.84 -25.68
CA LEU A 22 -9.12 -10.06 -24.94
C LEU A 22 -8.50 -8.82 -24.29
N LEU A 23 -9.09 -7.62 -24.43
CA LEU A 23 -8.47 -6.38 -23.92
C LEU A 23 -8.84 -6.00 -22.47
N LEU A 24 -9.69 -6.76 -21.78
CA LEU A 24 -10.08 -6.48 -20.39
C LEU A 24 -9.19 -7.19 -19.34
N LEU A 25 -8.14 -7.91 -19.76
CA LEU A 25 -7.24 -8.67 -18.86
C LEU A 25 -6.03 -7.87 -18.35
N LEU A 26 -5.92 -6.57 -18.67
CA LEU A 26 -4.74 -5.75 -18.36
C LEU A 26 -5.00 -4.62 -17.36
N LEU A 27 -5.99 -4.75 -16.47
CA LEU A 27 -6.00 -3.92 -15.27
C LEU A 27 -5.16 -4.61 -14.19
N PRO A 28 -3.96 -4.11 -13.85
CA PRO A 28 -3.42 -4.40 -12.53
C PRO A 28 -4.42 -3.81 -11.54
N ALA A 29 -5.14 -4.68 -10.83
CA ALA A 29 -5.77 -4.29 -9.58
C ALA A 29 -4.62 -3.88 -8.67
N ALA A 30 -4.28 -2.59 -8.67
CA ALA A 30 -3.46 -1.99 -7.64
C ALA A 30 -4.29 -2.09 -6.36
N THR A 31 -4.20 -3.24 -5.69
CA THR A 31 -4.51 -3.32 -4.28
C THR A 31 -3.50 -2.38 -3.65
N ALA A 32 -3.91 -1.15 -3.37
CA ALA A 32 -3.28 -0.39 -2.32
C ALA A 32 -3.32 -1.33 -1.11
N GLN A 33 -2.18 -1.92 -0.78
CA GLN A 33 -2.01 -2.82 0.34
C GLN A 33 -2.20 -1.98 1.62
N GLN A 34 -3.42 -1.56 1.90
CA GLN A 34 -3.87 -1.37 3.26
C GLN A 34 -3.98 -2.78 3.81
N SER A 35 -2.83 -3.36 4.15
CA SER A 35 -2.77 -4.58 4.94
C SER A 35 -3.75 -4.36 6.08
N PRO A 36 -4.70 -5.27 6.36
CA PRO A 36 -5.40 -5.30 7.64
C PRO A 36 -4.36 -5.70 8.70
N GLY A 37 -3.33 -4.87 8.84
CA GLY A 37 -2.33 -4.98 9.86
C GLY A 37 -3.07 -4.74 11.15
N ALA A 38 -2.90 -5.66 12.08
CA ALA A 38 -3.11 -5.40 13.49
C ALA A 38 -2.80 -3.92 13.79
N ALA A 39 -3.76 -3.21 14.41
CA ALA A 39 -3.55 -1.83 14.84
C ALA A 39 -2.17 -1.72 15.52
N CYS A 40 -1.36 -0.74 15.14
CA CYS A 40 0.03 -0.61 15.62
C CYS A 40 0.12 -0.73 17.15
N SER A 41 -0.89 -0.22 17.85
CA SER A 41 -1.05 -0.29 19.31
C SER A 41 -0.91 -1.70 19.90
N GLN A 42 -1.25 -2.76 19.16
CA GLN A 42 -1.12 -4.15 19.62
C GLN A 42 0.33 -4.57 19.90
N ASN A 43 1.29 -3.89 19.27
CA ASN A 43 2.71 -4.15 19.44
C ASN A 43 3.38 -3.19 20.45
N THR A 44 2.58 -2.45 21.23
CA THR A 44 3.07 -1.69 22.38
C THR A 44 3.64 -2.63 23.44
N ASN A 45 4.73 -2.23 24.08
CA ASN A 45 5.52 -3.04 25.01
C ASN A 45 6.12 -4.33 24.40
N ARG A 46 6.19 -4.41 23.08
CA ARG A 46 6.92 -5.48 22.37
C ARG A 46 8.29 -4.99 21.93
N THR A 47 8.73 -5.43 20.76
CA THR A 47 9.98 -5.01 20.14
C THR A 47 9.71 -4.03 19.01
N CYS A 48 10.69 -3.17 18.76
CA CYS A 48 10.70 -2.27 17.61
C CYS A 48 10.51 -3.01 16.28
N GLN A 49 11.08 -4.21 16.17
CA GLN A 49 10.97 -5.05 14.97
C GLN A 49 9.57 -5.63 14.78
N GLU A 50 8.87 -5.98 15.87
CA GLU A 50 7.45 -6.34 15.81
C GLU A 50 6.59 -5.13 15.43
N CYS A 51 6.80 -3.96 16.05
CA CYS A 51 6.07 -2.74 15.72
C CYS A 51 6.22 -2.35 14.25
N LEU A 52 7.46 -2.35 13.75
CA LEU A 52 7.79 -1.94 12.39
C LEU A 52 7.69 -3.09 11.37
N ARG A 53 7.01 -4.20 11.71
CA ARG A 53 6.49 -5.14 10.69
C ARG A 53 5.61 -4.41 9.68
N ASN A 54 4.89 -3.40 10.16
CA ASN A 54 4.15 -2.48 9.32
C ASN A 54 4.89 -1.13 9.28
N VAL A 55 5.32 -0.73 8.08
CA VAL A 55 6.08 0.50 7.86
C VAL A 55 5.26 1.77 8.13
N SER A 56 3.94 1.65 8.19
CA SER A 56 3.03 2.73 8.58
C SER A 56 2.98 2.96 10.09
N CYS A 57 3.63 2.12 10.90
CA CYS A 57 3.72 2.31 12.35
C CYS A 57 4.94 3.16 12.74
N LEU A 58 4.80 3.86 13.86
CA LEU A 58 5.82 4.57 14.61
C LEU A 58 6.15 3.79 15.88
N TRP A 59 7.43 3.50 16.09
CA TRP A 59 7.94 2.99 17.36
C TRP A 59 8.62 4.10 18.17
N CYS A 60 8.29 4.20 19.45
CA CYS A 60 8.98 5.06 20.39
C CYS A 60 9.80 4.26 21.40
N ASN A 61 11.11 4.48 21.42
CA ASN A 61 12.00 3.74 22.31
C ASN A 61 11.89 4.16 23.79
N VAL A 62 11.40 5.38 24.08
CA VAL A 62 11.28 5.90 25.46
C VAL A 62 10.25 5.10 26.25
N ASN A 63 9.02 5.04 25.74
CA ASN A 63 7.87 4.43 26.43
C ASN A 63 7.50 3.05 25.86
N LYS A 64 8.29 2.53 24.91
CA LYS A 64 8.01 1.26 24.20
C LYS A 64 6.63 1.24 23.55
N THR A 65 6.19 2.39 23.05
CA THR A 65 4.87 2.55 22.41
C THR A 65 4.96 2.34 20.90
N CYS A 66 3.94 1.68 20.35
CA CYS A 66 3.76 1.50 18.93
C CYS A 66 2.43 2.14 18.52
N VAL A 67 2.45 3.12 17.62
CA VAL A 67 1.26 3.85 17.18
C VAL A 67 1.29 4.06 15.68
N ASP A 68 0.18 4.43 15.06
CA ASP A 68 0.18 4.79 13.64
C ASP A 68 1.03 6.04 13.40
N TYR A 69 1.90 5.99 12.39
CA TYR A 69 2.72 7.12 12.00
C TYR A 69 1.84 8.17 11.31
N PRO A 70 1.81 9.43 11.79
CA PRO A 70 1.04 10.47 11.15
C PRO A 70 1.68 10.88 9.81
N VAL A 71 1.18 10.35 8.70
CA VAL A 71 1.65 10.62 7.33
C VAL A 71 1.49 12.08 6.87
N ALA A 72 0.82 12.91 7.68
CA ALA A 72 0.60 14.33 7.37
C ALA A 72 1.88 15.18 7.42
N LYS A 73 2.96 14.69 8.05
CA LYS A 73 4.24 15.39 8.19
C LYS A 73 5.39 14.43 7.90
N LEU A 74 6.45 14.96 7.29
CA LEU A 74 7.64 14.17 6.97
C LEU A 74 8.37 13.65 8.22
N LEU A 75 8.33 14.42 9.32
CA LEU A 75 8.89 14.06 10.62
C LEU A 75 7.77 13.96 11.66
N PRO A 76 7.80 12.95 12.56
CA PRO A 76 6.82 12.84 13.62
C PRO A 76 6.95 14.01 14.59
N PRO A 77 5.86 14.52 15.16
CA PRO A 77 5.94 15.56 16.18
C PRO A 77 6.61 15.04 17.45
N ALA A 78 7.50 15.84 18.04
CA ALA A 78 8.23 15.50 19.27
C ALA A 78 7.30 15.19 20.47
N SER A 79 6.06 15.68 20.43
CA SER A 79 5.03 15.39 21.43
C SER A 79 4.59 13.92 21.47
N LEU A 80 4.70 13.18 20.35
CA LEU A 80 4.46 11.73 20.33
C LEU A 80 5.68 10.94 20.80
N CYS A 81 6.85 11.32 20.31
CA CYS A 81 8.13 10.75 20.73
C CYS A 81 9.26 11.71 20.33
N PRO A 82 10.31 11.88 21.16
CA PRO A 82 11.52 12.58 20.74
C PRO A 82 12.07 11.94 19.46
N LEU A 83 12.41 12.74 18.46
CA LEU A 83 12.87 12.25 17.15
C LEU A 83 14.07 11.31 17.28
N SER A 84 14.98 11.53 18.25
CA SER A 84 16.12 10.65 18.52
C SER A 84 15.69 9.25 18.98
N SER A 85 14.53 9.12 19.63
CA SER A 85 13.92 7.87 20.08
C SER A 85 12.90 7.28 19.11
N ALA A 86 12.43 8.06 18.14
CA ALA A 86 11.43 7.66 17.17
C ALA A 86 12.07 6.77 16.08
N ARG A 87 11.33 5.76 15.64
CA ARG A 87 11.68 4.86 14.53
C ARG A 87 10.43 4.64 13.68
N TRP A 88 10.53 4.81 12.37
CA TRP A 88 9.48 4.49 11.41
C TRP A 88 10.11 3.89 10.15
N GLY A 89 9.39 2.98 9.50
CA GLY A 89 9.87 2.21 8.34
C GLY A 89 10.93 1.16 8.67
N VAL A 90 11.96 1.51 9.44
CA VAL A 90 13.08 0.63 9.81
C VAL A 90 13.44 0.76 11.28
N CYS A 91 13.77 -0.37 11.88
CA CYS A 91 14.31 -0.41 13.23
C CYS A 91 15.83 -0.25 13.19
N TRP A 92 16.32 0.99 13.19
CA TRP A 92 17.73 1.28 13.46
C TRP A 92 18.07 0.78 14.87
N GLY A 93 19.30 0.30 15.07
CA GLY A 93 19.74 -0.42 16.26
C GLY A 93 19.55 0.34 17.57
N LEU A 94 19.88 -0.35 18.66
CA LEU A 94 19.60 0.07 20.04
C LEU A 94 20.23 1.43 20.41
N PHE A 95 21.21 1.91 19.66
CA PHE A 95 21.83 3.21 19.90
C PHE A 95 20.98 4.33 19.29
N LYS A 96 20.71 5.38 20.07
CA LYS A 96 20.11 6.61 19.53
C LYS A 96 21.04 7.30 18.52
N GLU A 97 22.35 7.08 18.67
CA GLU A 97 23.43 7.65 17.87
C GLU A 97 23.32 7.31 16.37
N GLU A 98 22.79 6.12 16.05
CA GLU A 98 22.60 5.64 14.67
C GLU A 98 21.24 6.05 14.08
N ASN A 99 20.46 6.88 14.79
CA ASN A 99 19.23 7.44 14.23
C ASN A 99 19.54 8.68 13.38
N PRO A 100 19.44 8.60 12.05
CA PRO A 100 19.73 9.75 11.18
C PRO A 100 18.80 10.94 11.44
N TYR A 101 17.64 10.71 12.07
CA TYR A 101 16.67 11.76 12.36
C TYR A 101 16.97 12.55 13.65
N ALA A 102 17.88 12.07 14.52
CA ALA A 102 18.20 12.74 15.78
C ALA A 102 18.71 14.19 15.57
N ARG A 103 19.36 14.46 14.44
CA ARG A 103 19.87 15.80 14.10
C ARG A 103 18.77 16.86 13.94
N PHE A 104 17.53 16.46 13.65
CA PHE A 104 16.43 17.39 13.40
C PHE A 104 15.64 17.76 14.66
N GLU A 105 16.03 17.30 15.84
CA GLU A 105 15.30 17.59 17.10
C GLU A 105 15.30 19.07 17.51
N ASN A 106 16.20 19.89 16.95
CA ASN A 106 16.46 21.26 17.40
C ASN A 106 16.39 22.31 16.29
N ASN A 107 15.70 22.01 15.18
CA ASN A 107 15.62 22.87 13.99
C ASN A 107 14.17 23.20 13.65
#